data_AF-U2UTN6-F1
#
_entry.id   AF-U2UTN6-F1
#
_cell.length_a   1.000
_cell.length_b   1.000
_cell.length_c   1.000
_cell.angle_alpha   90.00
_cell.angle_beta   90.00
_cell.angle_gamma   90.00
#
_symmetry.space_group_name_H-M   'P 1'
#
loop_
_entity.id
_entity.type
_entity.pdbx_description
1 polymer ?
#
loop_
_entity_poly.entity_id
_entity_poly.type
_entity_poly.pdbx_seq_one_letter_code
_entity_poly.pdbx_strand_id
1 'polypeptide(L)'
;METTALEHIRSGHLLMAVCCFLYLVWWVIFFWPKVSGGSAEGPLHTLGIAAIIGAVIAAAFGTTRICGGAVSLFRDATPATVVTVASAALLYIVLLVITWKMFERQPTTELLLFVAWLAMELFVAVALSQAGMPGLPVVIAVGAMAGFIGSLVCYMLYYQLKPLPSFIDGCIPLALVGAISIAAALL
;
A
#
# COMPACT_ATOMS: atom_id res chain seq x y z
N MET A 1 -21.31 5.86 -16.61
CA MET A 1 -21.14 5.03 -15.39
C MET A 1 -19.73 4.49 -15.34
N GLU A 2 -19.31 3.72 -16.34
CA GLU A 2 -17.95 3.17 -16.48
C GLU A 2 -16.84 4.24 -16.52
N THR A 3 -17.06 5.35 -17.25
CA THR A 3 -16.11 6.49 -17.29
C THR A 3 -15.90 7.11 -15.91
N THR A 4 -16.97 7.38 -15.19
CA THR A 4 -16.94 7.93 -13.82
C THR A 4 -16.30 6.94 -12.83
N ALA A 5 -16.54 5.63 -13.00
CA ALA A 5 -15.91 4.60 -12.18
C ALA A 5 -14.38 4.58 -12.36
N LEU A 6 -13.91 4.63 -13.60
CA LEU A 6 -12.48 4.69 -13.92
C LEU A 6 -11.84 5.98 -13.40
N GLU A 7 -12.51 7.12 -13.51
CA GLU A 7 -12.03 8.39 -12.94
C GLU A 7 -11.88 8.31 -11.42
N HIS A 8 -12.82 7.67 -10.71
CA HIS A 8 -12.69 7.41 -9.28
C HIS A 8 -11.51 6.49 -8.96
N ILE A 9 -11.32 5.41 -9.72
CA ILE A 9 -10.18 4.50 -9.55
C ILE A 9 -8.86 5.25 -9.77
N ARG A 10 -8.72 5.99 -10.88
CA ARG A 10 -7.49 6.72 -11.22
C ARG A 10 -7.17 7.82 -10.21
N SER A 11 -8.15 8.65 -9.86
CA SER A 11 -7.96 9.72 -8.86
C SER A 11 -7.67 9.15 -7.47
N GLY A 12 -8.23 8.00 -7.14
CA GLY A 12 -7.91 7.28 -5.91
C GLY A 12 -6.47 6.76 -5.88
N HIS A 13 -5.97 6.21 -6.99
CA HIS A 13 -4.57 5.80 -7.11
C HIS A 13 -3.60 6.99 -7.05
N LEU A 14 -3.96 8.16 -7.61
CA LEU A 14 -3.17 9.37 -7.44
C LEU A 14 -3.04 9.77 -5.97
N LEU A 15 -4.13 9.67 -5.19
CA LEU A 15 -4.09 9.89 -3.75
C LEU A 15 -3.27 8.83 -3.01
N MET A 16 -3.28 7.58 -3.47
CA MET A 16 -2.40 6.54 -2.93
C MET A 16 -0.92 6.86 -3.19
N ALA A 17 -0.58 7.37 -4.37
CA ALA A 17 0.79 7.85 -4.65
C ALA A 17 1.19 9.00 -3.73
N VAL A 18 0.28 9.96 -3.48
CA VAL A 18 0.49 11.05 -2.51
C VAL A 18 0.68 10.49 -1.10
N CYS A 19 -0.11 9.50 -0.70
CA CYS A 19 0.06 8.80 0.58
C CYS A 19 1.48 8.21 0.69
N CYS A 20 1.93 7.44 -0.31
CA CYS A 20 3.27 6.85 -0.30
C CYS A 20 4.37 7.91 -0.23
N PHE A 21 4.23 9.02 -0.96
CA PHE A 21 5.18 10.13 -0.91
C PHE A 21 5.25 10.76 0.49
N LEU A 22 4.10 11.09 1.08
CA LEU A 22 4.05 11.68 2.42
C LEU A 22 4.57 10.73 3.50
N TYR A 23 4.27 9.44 3.37
CA TYR A 23 4.84 8.41 4.25
C TYR A 23 6.35 8.31 4.07
N LEU A 24 6.87 8.39 2.84
CA LEU A 24 8.30 8.42 2.60
C LEU A 24 8.97 9.65 3.22
N VAL A 25 8.33 10.83 3.16
CA VAL A 25 8.82 12.04 3.85
C VAL A 25 8.89 11.82 5.36
N TRP A 26 7.83 11.26 5.98
CA TRP A 26 7.85 10.89 7.39
C TRP A 26 8.99 9.90 7.70
N TRP A 27 9.15 8.87 6.87
CA TRP A 27 10.19 7.84 7.02
C TRP A 27 11.58 8.46 7.01
N VAL A 28 11.87 9.30 6.01
CA VAL A 28 13.14 10.02 5.90
C VAL A 28 13.40 10.84 7.15
N ILE A 29 12.43 11.62 7.61
CA ILE A 29 12.59 12.51 8.78
C ILE A 29 12.87 11.71 10.06
N PHE A 30 12.13 10.64 10.33
CA PHE A 30 12.22 9.92 11.61
C PHE A 30 13.26 8.80 11.65
N PHE A 31 13.65 8.25 10.50
CA PHE A 31 14.58 7.11 10.43
C PHE A 31 15.96 7.48 9.92
N TRP A 32 16.14 8.56 9.16
CA TRP A 32 17.48 9.04 8.80
C TRP A 32 18.35 9.37 10.02
N PRO A 33 17.82 9.97 11.11
CA PRO A 33 18.64 10.26 12.29
C PRO A 33 19.26 9.01 12.95
N LYS A 34 18.66 7.82 12.76
CA LYS A 34 19.25 6.54 13.19
C LYS A 34 20.52 6.16 12.43
N VAL A 35 20.68 6.69 11.22
CA VAL A 35 21.88 6.53 10.38
C VAL A 35 22.93 7.58 10.73
N SER A 36 22.51 8.84 10.91
CA SER A 36 23.43 9.96 11.13
C SER A 36 23.80 10.20 12.60
N GLY A 37 23.24 9.45 13.55
CA GLY A 37 23.56 9.53 14.97
C GLY A 37 22.86 10.67 15.73
N GLY A 38 21.61 10.99 15.38
CA GLY A 38 20.84 12.06 16.01
C GLY A 38 19.34 11.76 16.15
N SER A 39 18.55 12.82 16.38
CA SER A 39 17.09 12.82 16.52
C SER A 39 16.45 13.86 15.60
N ALA A 40 15.21 13.62 15.17
CA ALA A 40 14.41 14.64 14.51
C ALA A 40 13.88 15.63 15.56
N GLU A 41 14.27 16.90 15.46
CA GLU A 41 13.90 17.93 16.44
C GLU A 41 13.29 19.18 15.77
N GLY A 42 12.59 19.97 16.58
CA GLY A 42 12.07 21.28 16.18
C GLY A 42 11.12 21.23 14.97
N PRO A 43 11.23 22.17 14.02
CA PRO A 43 10.32 22.26 12.88
C PRO A 43 10.28 21.00 12.00
N LEU A 44 11.41 20.29 11.88
CA LEU A 44 11.50 19.07 11.06
C LEU A 44 10.66 17.93 11.66
N HIS A 45 10.66 17.81 12.99
CA HIS A 45 9.81 16.85 13.70
C HIS A 45 8.32 17.12 13.45
N THR A 46 7.90 18.39 13.57
CA THR A 46 6.52 18.81 13.29
C THR A 46 6.11 18.52 11.84
N LEU A 47 7.00 18.78 10.87
CA LEU A 47 6.78 18.45 9.47
C LEU A 47 6.59 16.94 9.27
N GLY A 48 7.40 16.11 9.93
CA GLY A 48 7.24 14.67 9.88
C GLY A 48 5.86 14.22 10.38
N ILE A 49 5.41 14.75 11.53
CA ILE A 49 4.06 14.45 12.06
C ILE A 49 2.97 14.88 11.07
N ALA A 50 3.07 16.08 10.51
CA ALA A 50 2.13 16.56 9.50
C ALA A 50 2.11 15.66 8.26
N ALA A 51 3.28 15.16 7.83
CA ALA A 51 3.39 14.26 6.70
C ALA A 51 2.68 12.93 6.93
N ILE A 52 2.87 12.27 8.08
CA ILE A 52 2.17 10.99 8.33
C ILE A 52 0.67 11.16 8.51
N ILE A 53 0.20 12.25 9.12
CA ILE A 53 -1.23 12.58 9.20
C ILE A 53 -1.79 12.78 7.78
N GLY A 54 -1.08 13.53 6.94
CA GLY A 54 -1.44 13.72 5.54
C GLY A 54 -1.48 12.41 4.76
N ALA A 55 -0.53 11.49 5.01
CA ALA A 55 -0.51 10.17 4.40
C ALA A 55 -1.76 9.36 4.77
N VAL A 56 -2.14 9.34 6.05
CA VAL A 56 -3.36 8.64 6.52
C VAL A 56 -4.62 9.22 5.87
N ILE A 57 -4.73 10.55 5.79
CA ILE A 57 -5.86 11.22 5.12
C ILE A 57 -5.90 10.84 3.64
N ALA A 58 -4.76 10.94 2.94
CA ALA A 58 -4.65 10.58 1.53
C ALA A 58 -4.99 9.10 1.29
N ALA A 59 -4.54 8.19 2.16
CA ALA A 59 -4.87 6.76 2.11
C ALA A 59 -6.38 6.52 2.27
N ALA A 60 -7.02 7.18 3.24
CA ALA A 60 -8.46 7.03 3.50
C ALA A 60 -9.30 7.49 2.30
N PHE A 61 -9.02 8.68 1.77
CA PHE A 61 -9.71 9.19 0.58
C PHE A 61 -9.37 8.41 -0.69
N GLY A 62 -8.11 7.99 -0.85
CA GLY A 62 -7.65 7.19 -1.98
C GLY A 62 -8.36 5.84 -2.01
N THR A 63 -8.29 5.07 -0.92
CA THR A 63 -8.95 3.78 -0.78
C THR A 63 -10.46 3.88 -1.00
N THR A 64 -11.11 4.90 -0.43
CA THR A 64 -12.56 5.12 -0.62
C THR A 64 -12.92 5.32 -2.10
N ARG A 65 -12.12 6.10 -2.84
CA ARG A 65 -12.35 6.31 -4.27
C ARG A 65 -12.04 5.08 -5.10
N ILE A 66 -10.94 4.38 -4.82
CA ILE A 66 -10.55 3.14 -5.51
C ILE A 66 -11.65 2.08 -5.33
N CYS A 67 -12.01 1.77 -4.09
CA CYS A 67 -13.03 0.77 -3.77
C CYS A 67 -14.41 1.19 -4.26
N GLY A 68 -14.79 2.47 -4.13
CA GLY A 68 -16.07 2.97 -4.61
C GLY A 68 -16.21 2.86 -6.14
N GLY A 69 -15.15 3.21 -6.87
CA GLY A 69 -15.09 3.03 -8.32
C GLY A 69 -15.17 1.55 -8.71
N ALA A 70 -14.40 0.68 -8.05
CA ALA A 70 -14.45 -0.76 -8.28
C ALA A 70 -15.83 -1.37 -7.99
N VAL A 71 -16.45 -1.01 -6.85
CA VAL A 71 -17.81 -1.45 -6.49
C VAL A 71 -18.82 -1.09 -7.59
N SER A 72 -18.71 0.11 -8.17
CA SER A 72 -19.64 0.57 -9.22
C SER A 72 -19.52 -0.17 -10.56
N LEU A 73 -18.45 -0.95 -10.76
CA LEU A 73 -18.28 -1.81 -11.93
C LEU A 73 -18.94 -3.18 -11.78
N PHE A 74 -19.24 -3.60 -10.56
CA PHE A 74 -19.95 -4.86 -10.34
C PHE A 74 -21.46 -4.69 -10.52
N ARG A 75 -22.12 -5.74 -11.01
CA ARG A 75 -23.58 -5.86 -10.92
C ARG A 75 -24.05 -6.10 -9.48
N ASP A 76 -23.30 -6.92 -8.74
CA ASP A 76 -23.41 -7.11 -7.30
C ASP A 76 -22.00 -7.30 -6.73
N ALA A 77 -21.53 -6.32 -5.94
CA ALA A 77 -20.21 -6.35 -5.35
C ALA A 77 -20.14 -7.22 -4.09
N THR A 78 -21.28 -7.59 -3.49
CA THR A 78 -21.34 -8.25 -2.17
C THR A 78 -20.48 -9.50 -2.09
N PRO A 79 -20.57 -10.47 -3.04
CA PRO A 79 -19.75 -11.67 -2.98
C PRO A 79 -18.25 -11.36 -3.08
N ALA A 80 -17.88 -10.46 -3.99
CA ALA A 80 -16.48 -10.07 -4.20
C ALA A 80 -15.91 -9.37 -2.96
N THR A 81 -16.67 -8.45 -2.35
CA THR A 81 -16.25 -7.75 -1.13
C THR A 81 -16.03 -8.72 0.03
N VAL A 82 -16.96 -9.66 0.28
CA VAL A 82 -16.82 -10.65 1.35
C VAL A 82 -15.59 -11.53 1.14
N VAL A 83 -15.39 -12.04 -0.08
CA VAL A 83 -14.23 -12.87 -0.41
C VAL A 83 -12.93 -12.09 -0.25
N THR A 84 -12.86 -10.86 -0.73
CA THR A 84 -11.67 -10.01 -0.59
C THR A 84 -11.33 -9.76 0.88
N VAL A 85 -12.31 -9.37 1.71
CA VAL A 85 -12.06 -9.08 3.13
C VAL A 85 -11.68 -10.35 3.90
N ALA A 86 -12.38 -11.45 3.68
CA ALA A 86 -12.10 -12.72 4.35
C ALA A 86 -10.72 -13.28 3.96
N SER A 87 -10.36 -13.23 2.67
CA SER A 87 -9.05 -13.69 2.20
C SER A 87 -7.91 -12.79 2.68
N ALA A 88 -8.10 -11.46 2.70
CA ALA A 88 -7.12 -10.52 3.24
C ALA A 88 -6.88 -10.75 4.75
N ALA A 89 -7.96 -10.92 5.52
CA ALA A 89 -7.87 -11.22 6.95
C ALA A 89 -7.15 -12.55 7.20
N LEU A 90 -7.49 -13.60 6.44
CA LEU A 90 -6.83 -14.90 6.53
C LEU A 90 -5.34 -14.79 6.17
N LEU A 91 -5.00 -14.14 5.05
CA LEU A 91 -3.62 -13.93 4.62
C LEU A 91 -2.81 -13.17 5.67
N TYR A 92 -3.37 -12.08 6.22
CA TYR A 92 -2.75 -11.33 7.30
C TYR A 92 -2.46 -12.21 8.51
N ILE A 93 -3.44 -12.99 8.99
CA ILE A 93 -3.27 -13.88 10.15
C ILE A 93 -2.18 -14.92 9.88
N VAL A 94 -2.21 -15.56 8.71
CA VAL A 94 -1.23 -16.57 8.32
C VAL A 94 0.18 -15.97 8.29
N LEU A 95 0.36 -14.84 7.59
CA LEU A 95 1.66 -14.17 7.53
C LEU A 95 2.10 -13.67 8.90
N LEU A 96 1.20 -13.13 9.71
CA LEU A 96 1.53 -12.67 11.06
C LEU A 96 2.04 -13.83 11.90
N VAL A 97 1.35 -14.97 11.89
CA VAL A 97 1.77 -16.16 12.64
C VAL A 97 3.11 -16.68 12.13
N ILE A 98 3.29 -16.81 10.81
CA ILE A 98 4.55 -17.29 10.23
C ILE A 98 5.69 -16.34 10.58
N THR A 99 5.56 -15.04 10.29
CA THR A 99 6.63 -14.07 10.50
C THR A 99 6.96 -13.93 11.99
N TRP A 100 5.95 -13.89 12.86
CA TRP A 100 6.16 -13.76 14.30
C TRP A 100 6.70 -15.03 14.96
N LYS A 101 6.11 -16.19 14.69
CA LYS A 101 6.44 -17.43 15.41
C LYS A 101 7.60 -18.21 14.79
N MET A 102 7.76 -18.16 13.48
CA MET A 102 8.79 -18.95 12.78
C MET A 102 10.04 -18.13 12.49
N PHE A 103 9.90 -16.82 12.29
CA PHE A 103 11.01 -15.93 11.96
C PHE A 103 11.30 -14.88 13.04
N GLU A 104 10.63 -14.99 14.20
CA GLU A 104 10.81 -14.12 15.37
C GLU A 104 10.70 -12.61 15.05
N ARG A 105 9.95 -12.29 13.98
CA ARG A 105 9.73 -10.94 13.51
C ARG A 105 8.79 -10.22 14.47
N GLN A 106 9.15 -9.02 14.92
CA GLN A 106 8.22 -8.18 15.66
C GLN A 106 7.03 -7.81 14.77
N PRO A 107 5.77 -8.04 15.21
CA PRO A 107 4.59 -7.58 14.49
C PRO A 107 4.58 -6.06 14.38
N THR A 108 4.27 -5.55 13.18
CA THR A 108 4.13 -4.12 12.94
C THR A 108 2.96 -3.84 12.00
N THR A 109 2.57 -2.58 11.89
CA THR A 109 1.45 -2.16 11.04
C THR A 109 1.72 -2.33 9.55
N GLU A 110 2.99 -2.32 9.13
CA GLU A 110 3.42 -2.47 7.74
C GLU A 110 2.87 -3.75 7.12
N LEU A 111 2.89 -4.88 7.85
CA LEU A 111 2.30 -6.15 7.40
C LEU A 111 0.81 -6.00 7.07
N LEU A 112 0.06 -5.33 7.94
CA LEU A 112 -1.35 -5.06 7.70
C LEU A 112 -1.55 -4.15 6.48
N LEU A 113 -0.73 -3.10 6.35
CA LEU A 113 -0.85 -2.10 5.28
C LEU A 113 -0.65 -2.73 3.90
N PHE A 114 0.42 -3.49 3.67
CA PHE A 114 0.65 -4.06 2.34
C PHE A 114 -0.28 -5.25 2.02
N VAL A 115 -0.80 -5.97 3.03
CA VAL A 115 -1.86 -6.98 2.82
C VAL A 115 -3.19 -6.32 2.45
N ALA A 116 -3.57 -5.26 3.15
CA ALA A 116 -4.80 -4.51 2.84
C ALA A 116 -4.71 -3.85 1.45
N TRP A 117 -3.54 -3.28 1.11
CA TRP A 117 -3.30 -2.72 -0.21
C TRP A 117 -3.38 -3.79 -1.31
N LEU A 118 -2.72 -4.96 -1.14
CA LEU A 118 -2.84 -6.07 -2.09
C LEU A 118 -4.32 -6.47 -2.31
N ALA A 119 -5.08 -6.60 -1.23
CA ALA A 119 -6.48 -6.99 -1.31
C ALA A 119 -7.33 -5.97 -2.09
N MET A 120 -7.09 -4.67 -1.88
CA MET A 120 -7.73 -3.59 -2.62
C MET A 120 -7.39 -3.66 -4.12
N GLU A 121 -6.12 -3.81 -4.48
CA GLU A 121 -5.70 -3.88 -5.88
C GLU A 121 -6.27 -5.12 -6.61
N LEU A 122 -6.28 -6.28 -5.94
CA LEU A 122 -6.90 -7.48 -6.50
C LEU A 122 -8.41 -7.35 -6.65
N PHE A 123 -9.08 -6.64 -5.73
CA PHE A 123 -10.50 -6.32 -5.87
C PHE A 123 -10.76 -5.42 -7.09
N VAL A 124 -9.91 -4.43 -7.33
CA VAL A 124 -9.95 -3.59 -8.54
C VAL A 124 -9.74 -4.43 -9.80
N ALA A 125 -8.72 -5.32 -9.81
CA ALA A 125 -8.46 -6.19 -10.95
C ALA A 125 -9.68 -7.08 -11.28
N VAL A 126 -10.33 -7.66 -10.27
CA VAL A 126 -11.56 -8.44 -10.45
C VAL A 126 -12.69 -7.57 -11.00
N ALA A 127 -12.89 -6.36 -10.47
CA ALA A 127 -13.91 -5.43 -10.94
C ALA A 127 -13.74 -5.08 -12.42
N LEU A 128 -12.52 -4.73 -12.81
CA LEU A 128 -12.16 -4.40 -14.19
C LEU A 128 -12.33 -5.61 -15.12
N SER A 129 -12.01 -6.82 -14.64
CA SER A 129 -12.20 -8.05 -15.40
C SER A 129 -13.68 -8.32 -15.65
N GLN A 130 -14.56 -8.10 -14.66
CA GLN A 130 -16.00 -8.27 -14.84
C GLN A 130 -16.62 -7.19 -15.73
N ALA A 131 -16.02 -5.99 -15.76
CA ALA A 131 -16.37 -4.93 -16.70
C ALA A 131 -15.88 -5.19 -18.14
N GLY A 132 -15.11 -6.27 -18.38
CA GLY A 132 -14.62 -6.62 -19.71
C GLY A 132 -13.44 -5.78 -20.20
N MET A 133 -12.71 -5.10 -19.30
CA MET A 133 -11.55 -4.28 -19.65
C MET A 133 -10.38 -5.16 -20.13
N PRO A 134 -9.93 -5.03 -21.39
CA PRO A 134 -8.86 -5.89 -21.90
C PRO A 134 -7.50 -5.49 -21.33
N GLY A 135 -6.74 -6.48 -20.82
CA GLY A 135 -5.35 -6.32 -20.37
C GLY A 135 -5.16 -5.61 -19.03
N LEU A 136 -5.97 -4.59 -18.73
CA LEU A 136 -5.87 -3.78 -17.51
C LEU A 136 -5.96 -4.59 -16.20
N PRO A 137 -6.88 -5.57 -16.05
CA PRO A 137 -6.92 -6.42 -14.85
C PRO A 137 -5.60 -7.13 -14.56
N VAL A 138 -4.94 -7.62 -15.62
CA VAL A 138 -3.67 -8.36 -15.51
C VAL A 138 -2.56 -7.41 -15.08
N VAL A 139 -2.50 -6.21 -15.65
CA VAL A 139 -1.49 -5.20 -15.29
C VAL A 139 -1.62 -4.81 -13.82
N ILE A 140 -2.84 -4.53 -13.34
CA ILE A 140 -3.09 -4.19 -11.93
C ILE A 140 -2.71 -5.37 -11.02
N ALA A 141 -3.15 -6.60 -11.32
CA ALA A 141 -2.84 -7.76 -10.50
C ALA A 141 -1.33 -8.06 -10.43
N VAL A 142 -0.61 -7.96 -11.54
CA VAL A 142 0.84 -8.17 -11.58
C VAL A 142 1.57 -7.08 -10.79
N GLY A 143 1.16 -5.81 -10.95
CA GLY A 143 1.71 -4.70 -10.17
C GLY A 143 1.49 -4.91 -8.67
N ALA A 144 0.28 -5.29 -8.27
CA ALA A 144 -0.07 -5.58 -6.88
C ALA A 144 0.79 -6.71 -6.29
N MET A 145 0.97 -7.81 -7.03
CA MET A 145 1.83 -8.90 -6.58
C MET A 145 3.30 -8.49 -6.47
N ALA A 146 3.81 -7.70 -7.41
CA ALA A 146 5.18 -7.18 -7.34
C ALA A 146 5.37 -6.26 -6.12
N GLY A 147 4.43 -5.35 -5.87
CA GLY A 147 4.44 -4.47 -4.69
C GLY A 147 4.36 -5.25 -3.38
N PHE A 148 3.48 -6.25 -3.31
CA PHE A 148 3.34 -7.12 -2.14
C PHE A 148 4.60 -7.93 -1.86
N ILE A 149 5.16 -8.61 -2.87
CA ILE A 149 6.36 -9.43 -2.71
C ILE A 149 7.55 -8.56 -2.31
N GLY A 150 7.74 -7.41 -2.97
CA GLY A 150 8.79 -6.45 -2.61
C GLY A 150 8.65 -5.98 -1.16
N SER A 151 7.43 -5.62 -0.76
CA SER A 151 7.11 -5.22 0.63
C SER A 151 7.41 -6.34 1.63
N LEU A 152 7.02 -7.58 1.32
CA LEU A 152 7.24 -8.72 2.20
C LEU A 152 8.73 -9.05 2.34
N VAL A 153 9.52 -8.97 1.26
CA VAL A 153 10.98 -9.19 1.31
C VAL A 153 11.65 -8.15 2.21
N CYS A 154 11.39 -6.86 1.98
CA CYS A 154 11.90 -5.79 2.83
C CYS A 154 11.43 -5.99 4.29
N TYR A 155 10.15 -6.26 4.47
CA TYR A 155 9.59 -6.57 5.79
C TYR A 155 10.36 -7.67 6.49
N MET A 156 10.72 -8.78 5.85
CA MET A 156 11.48 -9.85 6.50
C MET A 156 12.90 -9.43 6.87
N LEU A 157 13.58 -8.70 5.99
CA LEU A 157 15.00 -8.37 6.13
C LEU A 157 15.26 -7.22 7.11
N TYR A 158 14.32 -6.27 7.26
CA TYR A 158 14.54 -4.98 7.92
C TYR A 158 15.29 -5.02 9.27
N TYR A 159 14.99 -5.98 10.16
CA TYR A 159 15.61 -6.04 11.50
C TYR A 159 16.96 -6.78 11.51
N GLN A 160 17.31 -7.44 10.40
CA GLN A 160 18.59 -8.11 10.22
C GLN A 160 19.66 -7.17 9.60
N LEU A 161 19.23 -5.99 9.17
CA LEU A 161 20.05 -5.04 8.43
C LEU A 161 20.74 -4.02 9.37
N LYS A 162 21.93 -3.57 8.96
CA LYS A 162 22.63 -2.43 9.57
C LYS A 162 21.80 -1.13 9.37
N PRO A 163 22.07 -0.05 10.13
CA PRO A 163 21.25 1.16 10.09
C PRO A 163 20.99 1.73 8.68
N LEU A 164 22.04 1.97 7.87
CA LEU A 164 21.86 2.52 6.51
C LEU A 164 21.09 1.56 5.58
N PRO A 165 21.44 0.27 5.44
CA PRO A 165 20.62 -0.67 4.67
C PRO A 165 19.18 -0.78 5.15
N SER A 166 18.90 -0.80 6.46
CA SER A 166 17.53 -0.84 6.99
C SER A 166 16.73 0.43 6.64
N PHE A 167 17.39 1.59 6.62
CA PHE A 167 16.78 2.84 6.19
C PHE A 167 16.33 2.78 4.73
N ILE A 168 17.23 2.33 3.84
CA ILE A 168 16.94 2.15 2.41
C ILE A 168 15.84 1.11 2.21
N ASP A 169 15.91 0.01 2.96
CA ASP A 169 14.95 -1.09 2.90
C ASP A 169 13.52 -0.64 3.22
N GLY A 170 13.33 0.27 4.18
CA GLY A 170 12.00 0.86 4.43
C GLY A 170 11.54 1.86 3.36
N CYS A 171 12.44 2.47 2.60
CA CYS A 171 12.07 3.35 1.48
C CYS A 171 11.55 2.57 0.27
N ILE A 172 12.10 1.37 0.02
CA ILE A 172 11.83 0.59 -1.20
C ILE A 172 10.33 0.27 -1.37
N PRO A 173 9.61 -0.28 -0.37
CA PRO A 173 8.18 -0.59 -0.49
C PRO A 173 7.34 0.66 -0.79
N LEU A 174 7.62 1.77 -0.12
CA LEU A 174 6.89 3.03 -0.29
C LEU A 174 7.10 3.60 -1.70
N ALA A 175 8.34 3.60 -2.19
CA ALA A 175 8.66 4.06 -3.53
C ALA A 175 8.03 3.15 -4.61
N LEU A 176 8.10 1.83 -4.41
CA LEU A 176 7.56 0.83 -5.33
C LEU A 176 6.03 0.94 -5.43
N VAL A 177 5.32 0.92 -4.30
CA VAL A 177 3.86 1.03 -4.26
C VAL A 177 3.40 2.39 -4.77
N GLY A 178 4.14 3.46 -4.46
CA GLY A 178 3.88 4.80 -5.01
C GLY A 178 4.00 4.82 -6.54
N ALA A 179 5.05 4.22 -7.11
CA ALA A 179 5.23 4.13 -8.55
C ALA A 179 4.14 3.29 -9.25
N ILE A 180 3.76 2.16 -8.65
CA ILE A 180 2.65 1.33 -9.13
C ILE A 180 1.34 2.12 -9.10
N SER A 181 1.10 2.89 -8.03
CA SER A 181 -0.07 3.76 -7.91
C SER A 181 -0.10 4.85 -8.98
N ILE A 182 1.03 5.47 -9.30
CA ILE A 182 1.14 6.43 -10.42
C ILE A 182 0.81 5.74 -11.75
N ALA A 183 1.39 4.57 -12.00
CA ALA A 183 1.11 3.83 -13.22
C ALA A 183 -0.39 3.50 -13.35
N ALA A 184 -1.01 2.98 -12.28
CA ALA A 184 -2.44 2.70 -12.24
C ALA A 184 -3.33 3.93 -12.44
N ALA A 185 -2.88 5.12 -11.98
CA ALA A 185 -3.60 6.38 -12.20
C ALA A 185 -3.56 6.85 -13.68
N LEU A 186 -2.58 6.40 -14.46
CA LEU A 186 -2.37 6.79 -15.86
C LEU A 186 -2.96 5.80 -16.87
N LEU A 187 -3.32 4.58 -16.45
CA LEU A 187 -3.93 3.53 -17.28
C LEU A 187 -5.42 3.80 -17.52
#